data_AF-A0A453G6Q4-F1
#
_entry.id   AF-A0A453G6Q4-F1
#
_cell.length_a   1.000
_cell.length_b   1.000
_cell.length_c   1.000
_cell.angle_alpha   90.00
_cell.angle_beta   90.00
_cell.angle_gamma   90.00
#
_symmetry.space_group_name_H-M   'P 1'
#
loop_
_entity.id
_entity.type
_entity.pdbx_description
1 polymer ?
#
loop_
_entity_poly.entity_id
_entity_poly.type
_entity_poly.pdbx_seq_one_letter_code
_entity_poly.pdbx_strand_id
1 'polypeptide(L)'
;MAPALRLLLAFLAIGSCTAADHVDLWPMPKTVSHGTQRLYVSNNATMSMAGSKYSDGKAILKDAFQRMLDLMKLNHNADGANPSSSLLTGVNIVVLSTQDELGFEVDESYNLTVPTIGEPLHAQIEV
;
A
#
# COMPACT_ATOMS: atom_id res chain seq x y z
N MET A 1 52.48 -17.26 0.46
CA MET A 1 51.33 -17.13 -0.46
C MET A 1 50.00 -17.59 0.17
N ALA A 2 49.77 -17.36 1.47
CA ALA A 2 48.57 -17.82 2.18
C ALA A 2 47.56 -16.73 2.63
N PRO A 3 47.92 -15.44 2.84
CA PRO A 3 46.95 -14.47 3.37
C PRO A 3 45.97 -13.97 2.30
N ALA A 4 46.40 -13.89 1.04
CA ALA A 4 45.56 -13.41 -0.07
C ALA A 4 44.38 -14.35 -0.39
N LEU A 5 44.60 -15.68 -0.28
CA LEU A 5 43.56 -16.68 -0.52
C LEU A 5 42.50 -16.67 0.60
N ARG A 6 42.91 -16.40 1.86
CA ARG A 6 41.99 -16.25 2.99
C ARG A 6 41.13 -14.98 2.88
N LEU A 7 41.69 -13.89 2.35
CA LEU A 7 40.94 -12.67 2.11
C LEU A 7 39.89 -12.87 1.00
N LEU A 8 40.25 -13.56 -0.09
CA LEU A 8 39.33 -13.86 -1.19
C LEU A 8 38.15 -14.75 -0.76
N LEU A 9 38.39 -15.73 0.12
CA LEU A 9 37.32 -16.58 0.68
C LEU A 9 36.39 -15.82 1.63
N ALA A 10 36.88 -14.80 2.35
CA ALA A 10 36.05 -13.97 3.21
C ALA A 10 35.07 -13.08 2.42
N PHE A 11 35.46 -12.62 1.22
CA PHE A 11 34.58 -11.87 0.32
C PHE A 11 33.49 -12.73 -0.34
N LEU A 12 33.70 -14.05 -0.48
CA LEU A 12 32.69 -14.97 -1.02
C LEU A 12 31.62 -15.39 0.00
N ALA A 13 31.85 -15.12 1.30
CA ALA A 13 30.94 -15.50 2.39
C ALA A 13 29.87 -14.43 2.71
N ILE A 14 29.99 -13.23 2.15
CA ILE A 14 28.89 -12.24 2.11
C ILE A 14 27.97 -12.59 0.95
N GLY A 15 27.25 -13.70 1.10
CA GLY A 15 26.04 -13.92 0.33
C GLY A 15 25.09 -12.79 0.67
N SER A 16 24.73 -11.96 -0.31
CA SER A 16 23.64 -11.02 -0.17
C SER A 16 22.42 -11.82 0.26
N CYS A 17 22.00 -11.71 1.52
CA CYS A 17 20.64 -12.00 1.92
C CYS A 17 19.77 -10.95 1.21
N THR A 18 19.44 -11.20 -0.05
CA THR A 18 18.32 -10.53 -0.68
C THR A 18 17.10 -11.02 0.08
N ALA A 19 16.67 -10.25 1.08
CA ALA A 19 15.35 -10.42 1.67
C ALA A 19 14.39 -10.50 0.49
N ALA A 20 13.66 -11.62 0.38
CA ALA A 20 12.82 -11.88 -0.75
C ALA A 20 11.90 -10.67 -0.99
N ASP A 21 12.01 -10.09 -2.19
CA ASP A 21 11.27 -8.92 -2.65
C ASP A 21 9.83 -9.33 -3.01
N HIS A 22 9.13 -9.89 -2.02
CA HIS A 22 7.80 -10.45 -2.18
C HIS A 22 6.81 -9.72 -1.28
N VAL A 23 5.65 -9.41 -1.84
CA VAL A 23 4.48 -8.92 -1.13
C VAL A 23 3.51 -10.08 -1.04
N ASP A 24 3.14 -10.47 0.18
CA ASP A 24 2.19 -11.55 0.41
C ASP A 24 0.77 -11.05 0.11
N LEU A 25 0.28 -11.36 -1.09
CA LEU A 25 -1.05 -10.96 -1.56
C LEU A 25 -1.97 -12.17 -1.69
N TRP A 26 -3.16 -12.07 -1.11
CA TRP A 26 -4.21 -13.06 -1.27
C TRP A 26 -5.60 -12.41 -1.30
N PRO A 27 -6.44 -12.70 -2.31
CA PRO A 27 -6.09 -13.40 -3.55
C PRO A 27 -5.05 -12.61 -4.36
N MET A 28 -4.27 -13.31 -5.20
CA MET A 28 -3.28 -12.67 -6.05
C MET A 28 -3.98 -11.78 -7.10
N PRO A 29 -3.65 -10.48 -7.20
CA PRO A 29 -4.21 -9.61 -8.24
C PRO A 29 -3.89 -10.12 -9.65
N LYS A 30 -4.75 -9.78 -10.61
CA LYS A 30 -4.54 -10.11 -12.03
C LYS A 30 -3.22 -9.53 -12.55
N THR A 31 -2.81 -8.37 -12.06
CA THR A 31 -1.54 -7.72 -12.39
C THR A 31 -1.04 -7.01 -11.15
N VAL A 32 0.26 -7.17 -10.87
CA VAL A 32 0.91 -6.53 -9.73
C VAL A 32 2.32 -6.08 -10.12
N SER A 33 2.68 -4.90 -9.66
CA SER A 33 4.05 -4.37 -9.70
C SER A 33 4.26 -3.55 -8.44
N HIS A 34 5.43 -3.68 -7.81
CA HIS A 34 5.77 -2.92 -6.62
C HIS A 34 7.19 -2.36 -6.72
N GLY A 35 7.44 -1.29 -5.97
CA GLY A 35 8.78 -0.73 -5.79
C GLY A 35 9.51 -1.34 -4.61
N THR A 36 10.73 -0.87 -4.35
CA THR A 36 11.59 -1.35 -3.26
C THR A 36 11.45 -0.55 -1.96
N GLN A 37 10.70 0.56 -1.99
CA GLN A 37 10.53 1.44 -0.84
C GLN A 37 9.38 0.98 0.05
N ARG A 38 9.55 1.16 1.37
CA ARG A 38 8.50 0.93 2.37
C ARG A 38 7.91 2.26 2.79
N LEU A 39 6.59 2.35 2.74
CA LEU A 39 5.82 3.48 3.25
C LEU A 39 5.11 3.08 4.54
N TYR A 40 4.93 4.05 5.44
CA TYR A 40 4.12 3.88 6.64
C TYR A 40 2.78 4.56 6.44
N VAL A 41 1.70 3.97 6.96
CA VAL A 41 0.38 4.59 6.91
C VAL A 41 0.18 5.43 8.16
N SER A 42 -0.23 6.68 8.00
CA SER A 42 -0.54 7.57 9.13
C SER A 42 -1.70 7.03 9.96
N ASN A 43 -1.59 7.11 11.28
CA ASN A 43 -2.71 6.85 12.21
C ASN A 43 -3.90 7.79 11.95
N ASN A 44 -3.63 8.95 11.35
CA ASN A 44 -4.62 9.96 11.00
C ASN A 44 -4.84 10.01 9.48
N ALA A 45 -4.61 8.89 8.77
CA ALA A 45 -4.86 8.81 7.34
C ALA A 45 -6.32 9.19 7.01
N THR A 46 -6.50 9.94 5.93
CA THR A 46 -7.81 10.45 5.50
C THR A 46 -8.28 9.81 4.21
N MET A 47 -9.60 9.85 3.96
CA MET A 47 -10.21 9.41 2.71
C MET A 47 -10.72 10.62 1.93
N SER A 48 -10.44 10.66 0.63
CA SER A 48 -11.07 11.59 -0.32
C SER A 48 -11.76 10.83 -1.45
N MET A 49 -12.69 11.50 -2.12
CA MET A 49 -13.39 10.96 -3.30
C MET A 49 -13.32 11.94 -4.48
N ALA A 50 -12.19 12.62 -4.62
CA ALA A 50 -12.00 13.61 -5.67
C ALA A 50 -12.02 12.93 -7.04
N GLY A 51 -12.95 13.36 -7.91
CA GLY A 51 -13.16 12.78 -9.24
C GLY A 51 -14.13 11.59 -9.28
N SER A 52 -14.66 11.15 -8.13
CA SER A 52 -15.67 10.08 -8.07
C SER A 52 -17.04 10.56 -8.58
N LYS A 53 -17.78 9.67 -9.26
CA LYS A 53 -19.21 9.86 -9.57
C LYS A 53 -20.13 9.30 -8.49
N TYR A 54 -19.65 8.34 -7.70
CA TYR A 54 -20.36 7.84 -6.54
C TYR A 54 -20.31 8.86 -5.40
N SER A 55 -21.45 9.10 -4.75
CA SER A 55 -21.59 10.12 -3.69
C SER A 55 -21.43 9.59 -2.26
N ASP A 56 -21.32 8.27 -2.08
CA ASP A 56 -21.26 7.59 -0.77
C ASP A 56 -22.39 8.00 0.20
N GLY A 57 -23.61 8.23 -0.30
CA GLY A 57 -24.74 8.66 0.51
C GLY A 57 -25.15 7.68 1.61
N LYS A 58 -24.86 6.38 1.43
CA LYS A 58 -25.05 5.32 2.43
C LYS A 58 -23.83 5.12 3.36
N ALA A 59 -22.78 5.94 3.22
CA ALA A 59 -21.53 5.89 3.97
C ALA A 59 -20.78 4.54 3.89
N ILE A 60 -20.96 3.78 2.82
CA ILE A 60 -20.35 2.45 2.63
C ILE A 60 -18.82 2.57 2.57
N LEU A 61 -18.30 3.50 1.74
CA LEU A 61 -16.86 3.68 1.59
C LEU A 61 -16.26 4.30 2.84
N LYS A 62 -16.92 5.30 3.42
CA LYS A 62 -16.49 5.92 4.67
C LYS A 62 -16.35 4.90 5.80
N ASP A 63 -17.36 4.06 5.99
CA ASP A 63 -17.33 3.05 7.06
C ASP A 63 -16.32 1.94 6.77
N ALA A 64 -16.17 1.53 5.50
CA ALA A 64 -15.16 0.56 5.09
C ALA A 64 -13.74 1.07 5.32
N PHE A 65 -13.47 2.34 4.97
CA PHE A 65 -12.18 2.98 5.20
C PHE A 65 -11.86 3.05 6.70
N GLN A 66 -12.82 3.44 7.54
CA GLN A 66 -12.61 3.50 8.97
C GLN A 66 -12.27 2.12 9.56
N ARG A 67 -13.01 1.06 9.17
CA ARG A 67 -12.71 -0.32 9.60
C ARG A 67 -11.31 -0.76 9.16
N MET A 68 -10.89 -0.42 7.95
CA MET A 68 -9.55 -0.71 7.43
C MET A 68 -8.47 0.00 8.26
N LEU A 69 -8.67 1.29 8.55
CA LEU A 69 -7.74 2.07 9.36
C LEU A 69 -7.62 1.54 10.79
N ASP A 70 -8.73 1.13 11.39
CA ASP A 70 -8.75 0.53 12.72
C ASP A 70 -7.96 -0.80 12.75
N LEU A 71 -8.11 -1.65 11.73
CA LEU A 71 -7.31 -2.89 11.60
C LEU A 71 -5.82 -2.60 11.43
N MET A 72 -5.46 -1.59 10.65
CA MET A 72 -4.05 -1.20 10.48
C MET A 72 -3.44 -0.70 11.78
N LYS A 73 -4.17 0.10 12.57
CA LYS A 73 -3.71 0.61 13.88
C LYS A 73 -3.43 -0.52 14.88
N LEU A 74 -4.23 -1.59 14.87
CA LEU A 74 -4.01 -2.73 15.76
C LEU A 74 -2.69 -3.47 15.45
N ASN A 75 -2.31 -3.54 14.18
CA ASN A 75 -1.13 -4.29 13.72
C ASN A 75 0.13 -3.43 13.56
N HIS A 76 -0.02 -2.11 13.40
CA HIS A 76 1.05 -1.17 13.12
C HIS A 76 0.90 0.10 13.96
N ASN A 77 1.69 0.22 15.04
CA ASN A 77 1.87 1.49 15.74
C ASN A 77 2.76 2.43 14.90
N ALA A 78 2.16 3.25 14.04
CA ALA A 78 2.88 4.20 13.19
C ALA A 78 3.49 5.39 13.97
N ASP A 79 3.05 5.66 15.20
CA ASP A 79 3.61 6.73 16.06
C ASP A 79 5.04 6.45 16.56
N GLY A 80 5.63 5.31 16.17
CA GLY A 80 7.05 5.00 16.38
C GLY A 80 7.90 5.05 15.10
N ALA A 81 7.35 5.49 13.97
CA ALA A 81 8.09 5.54 12.71
C ALA A 81 9.21 6.59 12.76
N ASN A 82 10.41 6.20 12.33
CA ASN A 82 11.55 7.11 12.26
C ASN A 82 11.18 8.37 11.45
N PRO A 83 11.62 9.57 11.87
CA PRO A 83 11.25 10.84 11.23
C PRO A 83 11.71 10.96 9.76
N SER A 84 12.54 10.03 9.28
CA SER A 84 13.03 9.94 7.90
C SER A 84 12.21 9.02 7.00
N SER A 85 11.10 8.44 7.49
CA SER A 85 10.29 7.50 6.72
C SER A 85 9.14 8.20 5.98
N SER A 86 8.88 7.78 4.74
CA SER A 86 7.80 8.34 3.92
C SER A 86 6.44 7.86 4.44
N LEU A 87 5.52 8.83 4.65
CA LEU A 87 4.24 8.62 5.31
C LEU A 87 3.08 8.79 4.31
N LEU A 88 2.28 7.75 4.15
CA LEU A 88 1.01 7.79 3.43
C LEU A 88 -0.06 8.43 4.32
N THR A 89 -0.57 9.59 3.93
CA THR A 89 -1.50 10.39 4.73
C THR A 89 -2.95 10.21 4.34
N GLY A 90 -3.23 9.40 3.32
CA GLY A 90 -4.59 9.15 2.89
C GLY A 90 -4.74 8.29 1.65
N VAL A 91 -5.99 8.11 1.25
CA VAL A 91 -6.40 7.39 0.05
C VAL A 91 -7.46 8.21 -0.68
N ASN A 92 -7.29 8.39 -1.98
CA ASN A 92 -8.34 8.88 -2.87
C ASN A 92 -9.04 7.70 -3.53
N ILE A 93 -10.36 7.59 -3.34
CA ILE A 93 -11.19 6.55 -3.93
C ILE A 93 -12.03 7.16 -5.04
N VAL A 94 -11.83 6.71 -6.27
CA VAL A 94 -12.54 7.17 -7.46
C VAL A 94 -13.44 6.05 -7.93
N VAL A 95 -14.75 6.23 -7.81
CA VAL A 95 -15.73 5.27 -8.34
C VAL A 95 -16.40 5.89 -9.56
N LEU A 96 -16.23 5.26 -10.72
CA LEU A 96 -16.70 5.73 -12.01
C LEU A 96 -18.19 5.40 -12.26
N SER A 97 -18.73 4.45 -11.50
CA SER A 97 -20.14 4.07 -11.45
C SER A 97 -20.92 4.90 -10.42
N THR A 98 -22.23 5.07 -10.65
CA THR A 98 -23.15 5.69 -9.68
C THR A 98 -23.99 4.67 -8.92
N GLN A 99 -23.92 3.38 -9.29
CA GLN A 99 -24.75 2.32 -8.73
C GLN A 99 -24.12 1.73 -7.46
N ASP A 100 -24.96 1.46 -6.46
CA ASP A 100 -24.56 0.89 -5.17
C ASP A 100 -25.38 -0.35 -4.77
N GLU A 101 -26.06 -0.95 -5.74
CA GLU A 101 -26.85 -2.16 -5.59
C GLU A 101 -26.02 -3.41 -5.84
N LEU A 102 -26.31 -4.47 -5.06
CA LEU A 102 -25.66 -5.76 -5.20
C LEU A 102 -26.21 -6.51 -6.42
N GLY A 103 -25.32 -7.19 -7.15
CA GLY A 103 -25.70 -8.01 -8.29
C GLY A 103 -24.56 -8.88 -8.78
N PHE A 104 -24.88 -9.93 -9.53
CA PHE A 104 -23.88 -10.85 -10.08
C PHE A 104 -23.08 -10.25 -11.25
N GLU A 105 -23.59 -9.19 -11.87
CA GLU A 105 -22.98 -8.51 -13.01
C GLU A 105 -22.27 -7.20 -12.60
N VAL A 106 -22.07 -6.99 -11.29
CA VAL A 106 -21.37 -5.81 -10.78
C VAL A 106 -19.90 -5.93 -11.11
N ASP A 107 -19.33 -4.85 -11.66
CA ASP A 107 -17.90 -4.74 -11.90
C ASP A 107 -17.17 -4.44 -10.59
N GLU A 108 -16.41 -5.42 -10.08
CA GLU A 108 -15.55 -5.31 -8.90
C GLU A 108 -14.07 -5.10 -9.26
N SER A 109 -13.78 -4.81 -10.55
CA SER A 109 -12.42 -4.52 -11.01
C SER A 109 -11.93 -3.21 -10.39
N TYR A 110 -10.65 -3.14 -10.05
CA TYR A 110 -10.04 -1.90 -9.57
C TYR A 110 -8.56 -1.81 -9.95
N ASN A 111 -8.05 -0.58 -9.95
CA ASN A 111 -6.63 -0.28 -10.01
C ASN A 111 -6.20 0.39 -8.70
N LEU A 112 -5.16 -0.15 -8.06
CA LEU A 112 -4.52 0.45 -6.89
C LEU A 112 -3.16 1.01 -7.28
N THR A 113 -2.96 2.31 -7.05
CA THR A 113 -1.66 2.98 -7.21
C THR A 113 -1.21 3.54 -5.88
N VAL A 114 0.03 3.23 -5.49
CA VAL A 114 0.67 3.75 -4.27
C VAL A 114 1.88 4.58 -4.68
N PRO A 115 1.84 5.92 -4.56
CA PRO A 115 2.94 6.77 -4.99
C PRO A 115 4.07 6.81 -3.96
N THR A 116 5.30 7.00 -4.44
CA THR A 116 6.50 7.25 -3.62
C THR A 116 6.94 8.71 -3.64
N ILE A 117 6.28 9.54 -4.44
CA ILE A 117 6.55 10.97 -4.62
C ILE A 117 5.24 11.77 -4.62
N GLY A 118 5.28 12.97 -4.05
CA GLY A 118 4.11 13.85 -3.91
C GLY A 118 3.88 14.27 -2.46
N GLU A 119 3.32 15.46 -2.26
CA GLU A 119 3.00 16.00 -0.93
C GLU A 119 1.58 16.57 -0.97
N PRO A 120 0.60 16.01 -0.26
CA PRO A 120 0.67 14.78 0.55
C PRO A 120 0.73 13.49 -0.30
N LEU A 121 1.30 12.41 0.26
CA LEU A 121 1.28 11.07 -0.35
C LEU A 121 -0.09 10.41 -0.12
N HIS A 122 -0.91 10.37 -1.17
CA HIS A 122 -2.18 9.66 -1.19
C HIS A 122 -2.15 8.48 -2.17
N ALA A 123 -2.57 7.30 -1.70
CA ALA A 123 -2.82 6.19 -2.62
C ALA A 123 -4.10 6.46 -3.41
N GLN A 124 -4.22 5.87 -4.59
CA GLN A 124 -5.42 5.97 -5.41
C GLN A 124 -6.00 4.59 -5.67
N ILE A 125 -7.31 4.46 -5.41
CA ILE A 125 -8.12 3.32 -5.82
C ILE A 125 -9.10 3.83 -6.86
N GLU A 126 -9.07 3.24 -8.04
CA GLU A 126 -10.02 3.55 -9.13
C GLU A 126 -10.85 2.31 -9.45
N VAL A 127 -12.17 2.46 -9.41
CA VAL A 127 -13.21 1.44 -9.61
C VAL A 127 -14.16 1.88 -10.71
#